data_AF-A0A7W9ULF6-F1
#
_entry.id   AF-A0A7W9ULF6-F1
#
_cell.length_a   1.000
_cell.length_b   1.000
_cell.length_c   1.000
_cell.angle_alpha   90.00
_cell.angle_beta   90.00
_cell.angle_gamma   90.00
#
_symmetry.space_group_name_H-M   'P 1'
#
loop_
_entity.id
_entity.type
_entity.pdbx_description
1 polymer ?
#
loop_
_entity_poly.entity_id
_entity_poly.type
_entity_poly.pdbx_seq_one_letter_code
_entity_poly.pdbx_strand_id
1 'polypeptide(L)'
;MSENDESYELLLLRRLEGQGPDHPNTMITVRNLIHGDARGLDRAVGAPTDAPVEISDNTIRLDGDHVDKQIDLIQTATALQQNRVEEYGPDDPRTMVATSYVAYALAFADQFTGQLEVAAVLARDAYEGLDDAAADDPSRLGPHDVRVAELILRWIEDRLVQAEG
;
A
#
# COMPACT_ATOMS: atom_id res chain seq x y z
N MET A 1 -18.71 -13.51 -22.60
CA MET A 1 -17.62 -13.62 -21.62
C MET A 1 -17.04 -12.23 -21.53
N SER A 2 -17.41 -11.47 -20.50
CA SER A 2 -16.81 -10.14 -20.27
C SER A 2 -15.52 -10.39 -19.53
N GLU A 3 -14.41 -9.96 -20.10
CA GLU A 3 -13.09 -9.96 -19.48
C GLU A 3 -13.16 -9.21 -18.14
N ASN A 4 -12.50 -9.77 -17.12
CA ASN A 4 -12.40 -9.23 -15.78
C ASN A 4 -11.78 -7.83 -15.84
N ASP A 5 -12.58 -6.80 -15.63
CA ASP A 5 -12.08 -5.47 -15.30
C ASP A 5 -11.60 -5.54 -13.82
N GLU A 6 -10.40 -6.09 -13.62
CA GLU A 6 -9.83 -6.30 -12.30
C GLU A 6 -9.32 -4.94 -11.78
N SER A 7 -10.00 -4.39 -10.77
CA SER A 7 -9.55 -3.16 -10.14
C SER A 7 -8.19 -3.37 -9.48
N TYR A 8 -7.35 -2.33 -9.44
CA TYR A 8 -6.02 -2.45 -8.86
C TYR A 8 -6.07 -2.82 -7.36
N GLU A 9 -7.14 -2.48 -6.65
CA GLU A 9 -7.40 -2.84 -5.25
C GLU A 9 -7.64 -4.36 -5.10
N LEU A 10 -8.42 -4.97 -6.01
CA LEU A 10 -8.61 -6.43 -6.02
C LEU A 10 -7.30 -7.16 -6.36
N LEU A 11 -6.52 -6.61 -7.30
CA LEU A 11 -5.20 -7.14 -7.63
C LEU A 11 -4.25 -7.06 -6.42
N LEU A 12 -4.28 -5.94 -5.67
CA LEU A 12 -3.47 -5.79 -4.46
C LEU A 12 -3.85 -6.84 -3.41
N LEU A 13 -5.15 -7.00 -3.13
CA LEU A 13 -5.64 -8.02 -2.20
C LEU A 13 -5.11 -9.41 -2.57
N ARG A 14 -5.25 -9.81 -3.83
CA ARG A 14 -4.78 -11.12 -4.31
C ARG A 14 -3.26 -11.29 -4.18
N ARG A 15 -2.47 -10.25 -4.42
CA ARG A 15 -1.01 -10.30 -4.25
C ARG A 15 -0.62 -10.40 -2.79
N LEU A 16 -1.27 -9.66 -1.90
CA LEU A 16 -1.06 -9.77 -0.45
C LEU A 16 -1.36 -11.19 0.06
N GLU A 17 -2.47 -11.81 -0.38
CA GLU A 17 -2.85 -13.15 0.07
C GLU A 17 -2.04 -14.28 -0.58
N GLY A 18 -1.69 -14.13 -1.87
CA GLY A 18 -1.07 -15.20 -2.65
C GLY A 18 0.47 -15.17 -2.68
N GLN A 19 1.06 -13.97 -2.67
CA GLN A 19 2.51 -13.78 -2.80
C GLN A 19 3.14 -13.23 -1.52
N GLY A 20 2.36 -12.50 -0.71
CA GLY A 20 2.84 -11.83 0.49
C GLY A 20 3.25 -10.37 0.24
N PRO A 21 3.39 -9.56 1.31
CA PRO A 21 3.63 -8.13 1.18
C PRO A 21 5.07 -7.76 0.79
N ASP A 22 6.05 -8.62 1.06
CA ASP A 22 7.46 -8.47 0.71
C ASP A 22 7.77 -8.80 -0.76
N HIS A 23 6.81 -9.41 -1.48
CA HIS A 23 7.00 -9.79 -2.86
C HIS A 23 7.11 -8.56 -3.79
N PRO A 24 8.08 -8.51 -4.73
CA PRO A 24 8.29 -7.34 -5.60
C PRO A 24 7.06 -6.90 -6.41
N ASN A 25 6.24 -7.86 -6.85
CA ASN A 25 5.00 -7.53 -7.58
C ASN A 25 3.95 -6.89 -6.67
N THR A 26 3.91 -7.24 -5.38
CA THR A 26 3.01 -6.59 -4.42
C THR A 26 3.38 -5.12 -4.27
N MET A 27 4.67 -4.83 -4.09
CA MET A 27 5.19 -3.46 -4.02
C MET A 27 4.87 -2.66 -5.30
N ILE A 28 5.07 -3.25 -6.49
CA ILE A 28 4.74 -2.59 -7.76
C ILE A 28 3.24 -2.26 -7.84
N THR A 29 2.35 -3.11 -7.35
CA THR A 29 0.90 -2.82 -7.33
C THR A 29 0.58 -1.66 -6.40
N VAL A 30 1.09 -1.67 -5.16
CA VAL A 30 0.88 -0.56 -4.22
C VAL A 30 1.35 0.76 -4.83
N ARG A 31 2.53 0.76 -5.43
CA ARG A 31 3.07 1.92 -6.14
C ARG A 31 2.11 2.41 -7.22
N ASN A 32 1.62 1.51 -8.08
CA ASN A 32 0.70 1.88 -9.17
C ASN A 32 -0.64 2.44 -8.65
N LEU A 33 -1.18 1.89 -7.56
CA LEU A 33 -2.37 2.41 -6.87
C LEU A 33 -2.15 3.84 -6.40
N ILE A 34 -1.07 4.10 -5.65
CA ILE A 34 -0.74 5.43 -5.13
C ILE A 34 -0.57 6.43 -6.28
N HIS A 35 0.14 6.05 -7.36
CA HIS A 35 0.32 6.91 -8.53
C HIS A 35 -1.00 7.16 -9.28
N GLY A 36 -1.87 6.16 -9.36
CA GLY A 36 -3.22 6.28 -9.92
C GLY A 36 -4.08 7.27 -9.13
N ASP A 37 -4.10 7.13 -7.80
CA ASP A 37 -4.82 8.00 -6.89
C ASP A 37 -4.29 9.44 -6.91
N ALA A 38 -2.96 9.60 -6.90
CA ALA A 38 -2.32 10.90 -6.98
C ALA A 38 -2.59 11.61 -8.32
N ARG A 39 -2.70 10.87 -9.43
CA ARG A 39 -3.06 11.42 -10.75
C ARG A 39 -4.56 11.62 -10.95
N GLY A 40 -5.39 10.86 -10.24
CA GLY A 40 -6.84 11.08 -10.18
C GLY A 40 -7.20 12.47 -9.65
N LEU A 41 -6.34 13.04 -8.79
CA LEU A 41 -6.41 14.42 -8.32
C LEU A 41 -5.99 15.47 -9.38
N ASP A 42 -5.43 15.06 -10.54
CA ASP A 42 -4.96 15.95 -11.62
C ASP A 42 -5.51 15.60 -13.03
N ARG A 43 -6.68 14.94 -13.07
CA ARG A 43 -7.41 14.37 -14.23
C ARG A 43 -6.98 12.97 -14.66
N ALA A 44 -8.02 12.14 -14.75
CA ALA A 44 -8.13 10.86 -15.46
C ALA A 44 -7.15 10.66 -16.63
N VAL A 45 -6.26 9.67 -16.51
CA VAL A 45 -5.52 9.13 -17.65
C VAL A 45 -5.42 7.61 -17.57
N GLY A 46 -5.95 6.97 -18.60
CA GLY A 46 -5.37 5.77 -19.20
C GLY A 46 -5.76 4.44 -18.56
N ALA A 47 -6.45 3.62 -19.34
CA ALA A 47 -6.67 2.20 -19.09
C ALA A 47 -5.34 1.49 -18.71
N PRO A 48 -5.40 0.42 -17.88
CA PRO A 48 -4.23 -0.36 -17.53
C PRO A 48 -3.58 -0.89 -18.79
N THR A 49 -2.34 -0.50 -19.06
CA THR A 49 -1.50 -1.29 -19.96
C THR A 49 -1.22 -2.60 -19.26
N ASP A 50 -1.98 -3.61 -19.65
CA ASP A 50 -1.70 -5.01 -19.43
C ASP A 50 -0.41 -5.36 -20.19
N ALA A 51 0.72 -5.01 -19.58
CA ALA A 51 2.01 -5.47 -20.01
C ALA A 51 2.40 -6.58 -19.04
N PRO A 52 2.56 -7.83 -19.50
CA PRO A 52 3.25 -8.82 -18.70
C PRO A 52 4.67 -8.29 -18.54
N VAL A 53 5.00 -7.79 -17.35
CA VAL A 53 6.41 -7.66 -16.98
C VAL A 53 6.88 -9.11 -16.77
N GLU A 54 7.27 -9.75 -17.87
CA GLU A 54 8.26 -10.83 -17.80
C GLU A 54 9.48 -10.20 -17.15
N ILE A 55 9.60 -10.37 -15.82
CA ILE A 55 10.89 -10.28 -15.16
C ILE A 55 11.63 -11.54 -15.63
N SER A 56 12.19 -11.45 -16.83
CA SER A 56 13.07 -12.48 -17.36
C SER A 56 14.27 -12.59 -16.44
N ASP A 57 14.51 -13.83 -16.07
CA ASP A 57 15.46 -14.31 -15.09
C ASP A 57 16.87 -13.66 -15.20
N ASN A 58 17.48 -13.52 -14.02
CA ASN A 58 18.92 -13.67 -13.83
C ASN A 58 19.90 -12.51 -14.07
N THR A 59 19.54 -11.25 -13.81
CA THR A 59 20.58 -10.24 -13.45
C THR A 59 20.09 -9.22 -12.44
N ILE A 60 20.16 -9.64 -11.18
CA ILE A 60 20.05 -8.79 -9.99
C ILE A 60 21.12 -7.69 -10.05
N ARG A 61 20.73 -6.46 -10.46
CA ARG A 61 21.40 -5.20 -10.08
C ARG A 61 20.58 -4.56 -8.96
N LEU A 62 20.40 -5.26 -7.84
CA LEU A 62 19.34 -4.93 -6.88
C LEU A 62 19.69 -3.95 -5.77
N ASP A 63 20.93 -3.54 -5.55
CA ASP A 63 21.17 -2.67 -4.37
C ASP A 63 20.88 -1.17 -4.65
N GLY A 64 20.96 -0.72 -5.90
CA GLY A 64 20.72 0.69 -6.27
C GLY A 64 19.27 0.98 -6.71
N ASP A 65 18.81 0.28 -7.75
CA ASP A 65 17.48 0.48 -8.34
C ASP A 65 16.32 0.11 -7.39
N HIS A 66 16.59 -0.72 -6.37
CA HIS A 66 15.60 -1.08 -5.36
C HIS A 66 15.38 0.06 -4.37
N VAL A 67 16.46 0.71 -3.93
CA VAL A 67 16.40 1.85 -3.00
C VAL A 67 15.67 3.03 -3.64
N ASP A 68 15.91 3.32 -4.91
CA ASP A 68 15.20 4.40 -5.63
C ASP A 68 13.69 4.16 -5.66
N LYS A 69 13.26 2.91 -5.89
CA LYS A 69 11.84 2.54 -5.89
C LYS A 69 11.22 2.60 -4.50
N GLN A 70 11.97 2.22 -3.46
CA GLN A 70 11.52 2.34 -2.07
C GLN A 70 11.37 3.80 -1.65
N ILE A 71 12.33 4.67 -2.01
CA ILE A 71 12.27 6.11 -1.74
C ILE A 71 11.06 6.73 -2.45
N ASP A 72 10.88 6.43 -3.74
CA ASP A 72 9.73 6.91 -4.53
C ASP A 72 8.40 6.45 -3.89
N LEU A 73 8.32 5.20 -3.43
CA LEU A 73 7.15 4.67 -2.76
C LEU A 73 6.85 5.42 -1.45
N ILE A 74 7.86 5.62 -0.59
CA ILE A 74 7.70 6.36 0.68
C ILE A 74 7.24 7.79 0.41
N GLN A 75 7.90 8.49 -0.52
CA GLN A 75 7.59 9.88 -0.84
C GLN A 75 6.17 10.02 -1.39
N THR A 76 5.78 9.17 -2.33
CA THR A 76 4.46 9.26 -2.96
C THR A 76 3.34 8.84 -2.01
N ALA A 77 3.55 7.80 -1.17
CA ALA A 77 2.58 7.41 -0.14
C ALA A 77 2.39 8.53 0.89
N THR A 78 3.49 9.16 1.33
CA THR A 78 3.43 10.27 2.30
C THR A 78 2.72 11.48 1.69
N ALA A 79 3.02 11.83 0.44
CA ALA A 79 2.35 12.93 -0.25
C ALA A 79 0.84 12.66 -0.41
N LEU A 80 0.44 11.44 -0.78
CA LEU A 80 -0.96 11.04 -0.85
C LEU A 80 -1.64 11.20 0.52
N GLN A 81 -1.01 10.70 1.59
CA GLN A 81 -1.55 10.80 2.94
C GLN A 81 -1.71 12.25 3.38
N GLN A 82 -0.70 13.11 3.16
CA GLN A 82 -0.77 14.54 3.47
C GLN A 82 -1.91 15.24 2.73
N ASN A 83 -2.03 15.01 1.42
CA ASN A 83 -3.12 15.57 0.62
C ASN A 83 -4.49 15.15 1.15
N ARG A 84 -4.66 13.88 1.54
CA ARG A 84 -5.93 13.38 2.10
C ARG A 84 -6.23 13.93 3.49
N VAL A 85 -5.21 14.13 4.33
CA VAL A 85 -5.37 14.83 5.61
C VAL A 85 -5.87 16.26 5.39
N GLU A 86 -5.30 16.98 4.42
CA GLU A 86 -5.72 18.34 4.09
C GLU A 86 -7.14 18.41 3.53
N GLU A 87 -7.53 17.44 2.70
CA GLU A 87 -8.83 17.45 2.02
C GLU A 87 -9.97 16.89 2.89
N TYR A 88 -9.72 15.83 3.65
CA TYR A 88 -10.75 15.05 4.34
C TYR A 88 -10.58 15.01 5.86
N GLY A 89 -9.40 15.34 6.37
CA GLY A 89 -9.04 15.19 7.78
C GLY A 89 -8.27 13.89 8.07
N PRO A 90 -7.65 13.80 9.27
CA PRO A 90 -6.81 12.68 9.63
C PRO A 90 -7.57 11.35 9.70
N ASP A 91 -8.77 11.34 10.27
CA ASP A 91 -9.51 10.11 10.56
C ASP A 91 -10.47 9.68 9.43
N ASP A 92 -10.45 10.36 8.28
CA ASP A 92 -11.30 9.95 7.16
C ASP A 92 -10.82 8.60 6.59
N PRO A 93 -11.73 7.68 6.20
CA PRO A 93 -11.35 6.36 5.68
C PRO A 93 -10.38 6.43 4.50
N ARG A 94 -10.51 7.43 3.63
CA ARG A 94 -9.57 7.63 2.51
C ARG A 94 -8.18 7.96 3.03
N THR A 95 -8.08 8.79 4.07
CA THR A 95 -6.81 9.08 4.73
C THR A 95 -6.23 7.82 5.36
N MET A 96 -7.04 7.02 6.05
CA MET A 96 -6.61 5.77 6.67
C MET A 96 -6.08 4.74 5.64
N VAL A 97 -6.70 4.63 4.46
CA VAL A 97 -6.13 3.83 3.35
C VAL A 97 -4.73 4.32 2.98
N ALA A 98 -4.53 5.64 2.84
CA ALA A 98 -3.22 6.18 2.51
C ALA A 98 -2.21 5.99 3.65
N THR A 99 -2.64 6.10 4.91
CA THR A 99 -1.83 5.78 6.10
C THR A 99 -1.37 4.32 6.08
N SER A 100 -2.24 3.38 5.67
CA SER A 100 -1.85 1.98 5.50
C SER A 100 -0.74 1.79 4.45
N TYR A 101 -0.77 2.58 3.37
CA TYR A 101 0.28 2.55 2.33
C TYR A 101 1.59 3.18 2.80
N VAL A 102 1.54 4.23 3.63
CA VAL A 102 2.74 4.78 4.28
C VAL A 102 3.36 3.74 5.20
N ALA A 103 2.56 3.08 6.02
CA ALA A 103 3.02 2.01 6.90
C ALA A 103 3.70 0.88 6.10
N TYR A 104 3.04 0.42 5.03
CA TYR A 104 3.60 -0.56 4.10
C TYR A 104 4.94 -0.12 3.52
N ALA A 105 5.03 1.11 3.01
CA ALA A 105 6.24 1.64 2.39
C ALA A 105 7.41 1.72 3.37
N LEU A 106 7.16 2.17 4.60
CA LEU A 106 8.16 2.26 5.66
C LEU A 106 8.66 0.88 6.06
N ALA A 107 7.76 -0.07 6.30
CA ALA A 107 8.12 -1.43 6.63
C ALA A 107 8.85 -2.12 5.47
N PHE A 108 8.41 -1.92 4.22
CA PHE A 108 9.06 -2.55 3.06
C PHE A 108 10.50 -2.05 2.87
N ALA A 109 10.75 -0.76 3.11
CA ALA A 109 12.09 -0.21 3.02
C ALA A 109 12.98 -0.64 4.19
N ASP A 110 12.51 -0.46 5.44
CA ASP A 110 13.19 -0.81 6.69
C ASP A 110 14.71 -0.55 6.69
N GLN A 111 15.10 0.65 6.24
CA GLN A 111 16.49 1.09 6.09
C GLN A 111 17.01 1.81 7.35
N PHE A 112 16.12 2.22 8.27
CA PHE A 112 16.47 3.02 9.44
C PHE A 112 16.03 2.36 10.74
N THR A 113 16.83 2.56 11.81
CA THR A 113 16.45 2.12 13.16
C THR A 113 15.14 2.76 13.59
N GLY A 114 14.21 1.97 14.13
CA GLY A 114 12.90 2.45 14.56
C GLY A 114 11.85 2.53 13.45
N GLN A 115 12.22 2.25 12.19
CA GLN A 115 11.32 2.42 11.05
C GLN A 115 10.17 1.43 11.06
N LEU A 116 10.44 0.18 11.43
CA LEU A 116 9.43 -0.88 11.53
C LEU A 116 8.44 -0.61 12.66
N GLU A 117 8.89 -0.04 13.78
CA GLU A 117 8.05 0.37 14.92
C GLU A 117 7.11 1.50 14.51
N VAL A 118 7.62 2.51 13.80
CA VAL A 118 6.79 3.59 13.24
C VAL A 118 5.76 3.03 12.26
N ALA A 119 6.18 2.10 11.39
CA ALA A 119 5.27 1.44 10.46
C ALA A 119 4.16 0.66 11.20
N ALA A 120 4.48 -0.03 12.30
CA ALA A 120 3.51 -0.78 13.09
C ALA A 120 2.45 0.13 13.73
N VAL A 121 2.88 1.28 14.27
CA VAL A 121 1.95 2.28 14.83
C VAL A 121 0.99 2.79 13.76
N LEU A 122 1.51 3.17 12.59
CA LEU A 122 0.70 3.68 11.49
C LEU A 122 -0.24 2.61 10.91
N ALA A 123 0.21 1.37 10.78
CA ALA A 123 -0.61 0.28 10.29
C ALA A 123 -1.78 -0.03 11.22
N ARG A 124 -1.54 0.05 12.54
CA ARG A 124 -2.57 -0.17 13.55
C ARG A 124 -3.61 0.94 13.51
N ASP A 125 -3.16 2.19 13.53
CA ASP A 125 -4.02 3.37 13.42
C ASP A 125 -4.90 3.31 12.14
N ALA A 126 -4.28 2.97 11.00
CA ALA A 126 -4.99 2.80 9.74
C ALA A 126 -6.05 1.68 9.80
N TYR A 127 -5.69 0.51 10.33
CA TYR A 127 -6.62 -0.62 10.44
C TYR A 127 -7.78 -0.30 11.39
N GLU A 128 -7.50 0.22 12.58
CA GLU A 128 -8.53 0.57 13.58
C GLU A 128 -9.48 1.64 13.03
N GLY A 129 -8.94 2.70 12.40
CA GLY A 129 -9.77 3.73 11.78
C GLY A 129 -10.65 3.22 10.63
N LEU A 130 -10.15 2.26 9.84
CA LEU A 130 -10.94 1.63 8.78
C LEU A 130 -12.00 0.66 9.32
N ASP A 131 -11.68 -0.11 10.36
CA ASP A 131 -12.61 -1.03 11.00
C ASP A 131 -13.76 -0.26 11.68
N ASP A 132 -13.45 0.82 12.39
CA ASP A 132 -14.43 1.73 12.99
C ASP A 132 -15.33 2.37 11.92
N ALA A 133 -14.74 2.85 10.82
CA ALA A 133 -15.50 3.41 9.72
C ALA A 133 -16.40 2.38 9.02
N ALA A 134 -15.94 1.14 8.89
CA ALA A 134 -16.75 0.06 8.34
C ALA A 134 -17.91 -0.32 9.27
N ALA A 135 -17.73 -0.21 10.58
CA ALA A 135 -18.81 -0.40 11.54
C ALA A 135 -19.85 0.75 11.50
N ASP A 136 -19.42 1.98 11.25
CA ASP A 136 -20.28 3.17 11.18
C ASP A 136 -21.02 3.29 9.84
N ASP A 137 -20.30 3.36 8.73
CA ASP A 137 -20.85 3.48 7.37
C ASP A 137 -19.96 2.78 6.32
N PRO A 138 -20.25 1.50 6.01
CA PRO A 138 -19.51 0.72 5.01
C PRO A 138 -19.47 1.36 3.62
N SER A 139 -20.42 2.24 3.29
CA SER A 139 -20.51 2.84 1.95
C SER A 139 -19.39 3.84 1.66
N ARG A 140 -18.68 4.28 2.70
CA ARG A 140 -17.52 5.19 2.63
C ARG A 140 -16.21 4.49 2.28
N LEU A 141 -16.20 3.15 2.25
CA LEU A 141 -15.01 2.34 2.03
C LEU A 141 -15.03 1.66 0.67
N GLY A 142 -13.84 1.44 0.11
CA GLY A 142 -13.63 0.46 -0.93
C GLY A 142 -13.89 -0.96 -0.42
N PRO A 143 -14.28 -1.90 -1.31
CA PRO A 143 -14.70 -3.25 -0.91
C PRO A 143 -13.59 -4.09 -0.26
N HIS A 144 -12.33 -3.64 -0.33
CA HIS A 144 -11.17 -4.39 0.13
C HIS A 144 -10.30 -3.62 1.11
N ASP A 145 -10.65 -2.39 1.48
CA ASP A 145 -9.78 -1.47 2.22
C ASP A 145 -9.39 -2.02 3.60
N VAL A 146 -10.39 -2.44 4.39
CA VAL A 146 -10.18 -3.02 5.73
C VAL A 146 -9.28 -4.26 5.63
N ARG A 147 -9.55 -5.13 4.66
CA ARG A 147 -8.83 -6.39 4.49
C ARG A 147 -7.37 -6.17 4.06
N VAL A 148 -7.14 -5.21 3.17
CA VAL A 148 -5.79 -4.81 2.76
C VAL A 148 -5.02 -4.25 3.94
N ALA A 149 -5.61 -3.34 4.72
CA ALA A 149 -4.99 -2.77 5.91
C ALA A 149 -4.67 -3.84 6.97
N GLU A 150 -5.58 -4.79 7.20
CA GLU A 150 -5.37 -5.92 8.11
C GLU A 150 -4.17 -6.78 7.70
N LEU A 151 -4.06 -7.11 6.40
CA LEU A 151 -2.95 -7.93 5.88
C LEU A 151 -1.61 -7.21 6.00
N ILE A 152 -1.58 -5.89 5.77
CA ILE A 152 -0.39 -5.06 5.96
C ILE A 152 -0.01 -5.04 7.44
N LEU A 153 -0.97 -4.77 8.34
CA LEU A 153 -0.73 -4.73 9.79
C LEU A 153 -0.14 -6.03 10.29
N ARG A 154 -0.77 -7.17 9.98
CA ARG A 154 -0.29 -8.50 10.42
C ARG A 154 1.13 -8.77 9.98
N TRP A 155 1.46 -8.46 8.73
CA TRP A 155 2.82 -8.65 8.23
C TRP A 155 3.85 -7.78 8.95
N ILE A 156 3.50 -6.53 9.26
CA ILE A 156 4.38 -5.63 10.01
C ILE A 156 4.57 -6.12 11.44
N GLU A 157 3.50 -6.55 12.11
CA GLU A 157 3.57 -7.10 13.47
C GLU A 157 4.40 -8.40 13.52
N ASP A 158 4.20 -9.30 12.57
CA ASP A 158 4.99 -10.54 12.46
C ASP A 158 6.48 -10.24 12.31
N ARG A 159 6.83 -9.23 11.49
CA ARG A 159 8.23 -8.79 11.33
C ARG A 159 8.79 -8.15 12.59
N LEU A 160 7.98 -7.36 13.31
CA LEU A 160 8.43 -6.72 14.54
C LEU A 160 8.76 -7.76 15.61
N VAL A 161 7.90 -8.78 15.77
CA VAL A 161 8.16 -9.92 16.67
C VAL A 161 9.45 -10.67 16.28
N GLN A 162 9.71 -10.84 14.98
CA GLN A 162 10.94 -11.46 14.49
C GLN A 162 12.20 -10.62 14.74
N ALA A 163 12.09 -9.30 14.78
CA ALA A 163 13.23 -8.41 15.05
C ALA A 163 13.61 -8.35 16.54
N GLU A 164 12.65 -8.65 17.44
CA GLU A 164 12.84 -8.64 18.90
C GLU A 164 13.34 -9.98 19.47
N GLY A 165 13.26 -11.08 18.70
CA GLY A 165 13.61 -12.44 19.10
C GLY A 165 15.02 -12.87 18.72
#